data_AF-A0A090W693-F1
#
_entry.id   AF-A0A090W693-F1
#
_cell.length_a   1.000
_cell.length_b   1.000
_cell.length_c   1.000
_cell.angle_alpha   90.00
_cell.angle_beta   90.00
_cell.angle_gamma   90.00
#
_symmetry.space_group_name_H-M   'P 1'
#
loop_
_entity.id
_entity.type
_entity.pdbx_description
1 polymer ?
#
loop_
_entity_poly.entity_id
_entity_poly.type
_entity_poly.pdbx_seq_one_letter_code
_entity_poly.pdbx_strand_id
1 'polypeptide(L)' 'MDDFIGEHLLGESGAFKGITVAKGNADPKNEDKTDNEVDAIAGATITGDGVTAMIKSDLKLYKPYFDSLKSQKN' A
#
# COMPACT_ATOMS: atom_id res chain seq x y z
N MET A 1 -6.88 -7.86 -7.54
CA MET A 1 -7.59 -7.34 -6.32
C MET A 1 -7.09 -8.03 -5.08
N ASP A 2 -6.91 -9.35 -5.15
CA ASP A 2 -6.23 -10.13 -4.10
C ASP A 2 -4.78 -9.68 -3.87
N ASP A 3 -4.20 -8.97 -4.84
CA ASP A 3 -2.84 -8.44 -4.80
C ASP A 3 -2.61 -7.54 -3.56
N PHE A 4 -3.59 -6.77 -3.12
CA PHE A 4 -3.47 -5.90 -1.94
C PHE A 4 -3.48 -6.67 -0.60
N ILE A 5 -3.84 -7.95 -0.60
CA ILE A 5 -3.95 -8.73 0.63
C ILE A 5 -2.56 -9.06 1.15
N GLY A 6 -2.30 -8.70 2.41
CA GLY A 6 -1.02 -8.95 3.08
C GLY A 6 0.02 -7.85 2.85
N GLU A 7 -0.26 -6.87 2.00
CA GLU A 7 0.67 -5.77 1.72
C GLU A 7 0.96 -4.92 2.96
N HIS A 8 2.21 -4.55 3.11
CA HIS A 8 2.63 -3.65 4.16
C HIS A 8 2.26 -2.20 3.79
N LEU A 9 1.78 -1.44 4.78
CA LEU A 9 1.47 0.00 4.62
C LEU A 9 2.60 0.91 5.11
N LEU A 10 3.49 0.34 5.92
CA LEU A 10 4.67 0.99 6.47
C LEU A 10 5.89 0.52 5.68
N GLY A 11 6.82 1.43 5.40
CA GLY A 11 8.14 1.05 4.91
C GLY A 11 9.00 0.49 6.04
N GLU A 12 10.21 0.02 5.70
CA GLU A 12 11.19 -0.56 6.65
C GLU A 12 11.51 0.36 7.84
N SER A 13 11.45 1.68 7.64
CA SER A 13 11.68 2.69 8.69
C SER A 13 10.49 2.91 9.62
N GLY A 14 9.38 2.19 9.42
CA GLY A 14 8.11 2.38 10.14
C GLY A 14 7.33 3.61 9.70
N ALA A 15 7.83 4.38 8.74
CA ALA A 15 7.13 5.51 8.16
C ALA A 15 5.97 5.01 7.26
N PHE A 16 4.83 5.69 7.34
CA PHE A 16 3.68 5.40 6.50
C PHE A 16 4.00 5.72 5.03
N LYS A 17 4.08 4.69 4.18
CA LYS A 17 4.41 4.80 2.75
C LYS A 17 3.14 4.70 1.89
N GLY A 18 2.15 3.91 2.32
CA GLY A 18 0.95 3.58 1.54
C GLY A 18 1.19 2.37 0.64
N ILE A 19 0.42 2.25 -0.45
CA ILE A 19 0.61 1.23 -1.51
C ILE A 19 0.73 1.95 -2.85
N THR A 20 1.71 1.56 -3.66
CA THR A 20 1.93 2.12 -5.00
C THR A 20 1.48 1.12 -6.05
N VAL A 21 0.59 1.55 -6.95
CA VAL A 21 0.18 0.73 -8.10
C VAL A 21 1.17 0.98 -9.24
N ALA A 22 2.18 0.12 -9.39
CA ALA A 22 3.31 0.32 -10.29
C ALA A 22 3.29 -0.66 -11.46
N LYS A 23 3.61 -0.19 -12.67
CA LYS A 23 3.72 -1.07 -13.84
C LYS A 23 5.08 -1.75 -13.82
N GLY A 24 5.10 -3.09 -13.75
CA GLY A 24 6.32 -3.85 -13.87
C GLY A 24 7.22 -3.70 -12.65
N ASN A 25 6.66 -3.92 -11.46
CA ASN A 25 7.41 -4.09 -10.20
C ASN A 25 8.30 -5.36 -10.20
N ALA A 26 8.39 -6.06 -11.34
CA ALA A 26 9.09 -7.32 -11.53
C ALA A 26 8.57 -8.48 -10.65
N ASP A 27 7.38 -8.32 -10.07
CA ASP A 27 6.68 -9.32 -9.28
C ASP A 27 5.27 -9.61 -9.82
N PRO A 28 5.17 -10.33 -10.97
CA PRO A 28 3.89 -10.61 -11.61
C PRO A 28 2.98 -11.57 -10.83
N LYS A 29 3.46 -12.15 -9.72
CA LYS A 29 2.68 -12.99 -8.82
C LYS A 29 2.32 -12.29 -7.51
N ASN A 30 2.86 -11.09 -7.30
CA ASN A 30 2.72 -10.32 -6.07
C ASN A 30 3.07 -11.14 -4.81
N GLU A 31 4.20 -11.87 -4.88
CA GLU A 31 4.74 -12.67 -3.77
C GLU A 31 5.51 -11.82 -2.75
N ASP A 32 6.13 -10.71 -3.17
CA ASP A 32 6.70 -9.71 -2.26
C ASP A 32 5.60 -8.79 -1.74
N LYS A 33 5.43 -8.78 -0.42
CA LYS A 33 4.42 -8.00 0.31
C LYS A 33 5.00 -6.81 1.06
N THR A 34 6.30 -6.60 0.91
CA THR A 34 7.09 -5.70 1.75
C THR A 34 7.67 -4.50 1.01
N ASP A 35 7.59 -4.50 -0.32
CA ASP A 35 7.99 -3.40 -1.20
C ASP A 35 6.99 -2.22 -1.21
N ASN A 36 5.76 -2.47 -0.72
CA ASN A 36 4.62 -1.56 -0.72
C ASN A 36 4.10 -1.25 -2.13
N GLU A 37 4.25 -2.20 -3.06
CA GLU A 37 3.82 -2.06 -4.44
C GLU A 37 2.82 -3.14 -4.82
N VAL A 38 1.98 -2.85 -5.81
CA VAL A 38 1.12 -3.85 -6.44
C VAL A 38 1.15 -3.63 -7.94
N ASP A 39 0.99 -4.73 -8.67
CA ASP A 39 1.16 -4.72 -10.12
C ASP A 39 0.03 -3.95 -10.83
N ALA A 40 0.41 -3.01 -11.69
CA ALA A 40 -0.54 -2.16 -12.40
C ALA A 40 -1.14 -2.85 -13.63
N ILE A 41 -2.40 -2.53 -13.92
CA ILE A 41 -3.05 -2.94 -15.17
C ILE A 41 -2.52 -2.08 -16.33
N ALA A 42 -2.02 -2.74 -17.38
CA ALA A 42 -1.55 -2.06 -18.58
C ALA A 42 -2.66 -1.20 -19.21
N GLY A 43 -2.34 0.06 -19.53
CA GLY A 43 -3.31 1.01 -20.10
C GLY A 43 -4.15 1.78 -19.06
N ALA A 44 -3.96 1.51 -17.76
CA ALA A 44 -4.71 2.14 -16.67
C ALA A 44 -3.83 3.00 -15.74
N THR A 45 -2.69 3.53 -16.22
CA THR A 45 -1.72 4.28 -15.39
C THR A 45 -2.36 5.42 -14.61
N ILE A 46 -3.21 6.25 -15.24
CA ILE A 46 -3.88 7.37 -14.56
C ILE A 46 -4.81 6.89 -13.44
N THR A 47 -5.49 5.77 -13.65
CA THR A 47 -6.33 5.15 -12.61
C THR A 47 -5.47 4.60 -11.48
N GLY A 48 -4.35 3.95 -11.78
CA GLY A 48 -3.39 3.44 -10.80
C GLY A 48 -2.77 4.54 -9.93
N ASP A 49 -2.39 5.67 -10.55
CA ASP A 49 -1.88 6.85 -9.85
C ASP A 49 -2.95 7.44 -8.92
N GLY A 50 -4.20 7.52 -9.39
CA GLY A 50 -5.34 7.97 -8.59
C GLY A 50 -5.58 7.08 -7.37
N VAL A 51 -5.57 5.76 -7.54
CA VAL A 51 -5.72 4.79 -6.43
C VAL A 51 -4.55 4.88 -5.45
N THR A 52 -3.31 4.98 -5.94
CA THR A 52 -2.12 5.19 -5.10
C THR A 52 -2.26 6.43 -4.23
N ALA A 53 -2.67 7.55 -4.83
CA ALA A 53 -2.88 8.81 -4.13
C ALA A 53 -3.99 8.71 -3.08
N MET A 54 -5.13 8.09 -3.45
CA MET A 54 -6.29 7.89 -2.57
C MET A 54 -5.93 7.02 -1.35
N ILE A 55 -5.28 5.87 -1.56
CA ILE A 55 -4.87 4.99 -0.46
C ILE A 55 -3.96 5.73 0.52
N LYS A 56 -3.01 6.52 -0.01
CA LYS A 56 -2.09 7.29 0.81
C LYS A 56 -2.77 8.43 1.57
N SER A 57 -3.67 9.18 0.95
CA SER A 57 -4.38 10.27 1.63
C SER A 57 -5.30 9.74 2.72
N ASP A 58 -6.07 8.69 2.40
CA ASP A 58 -7.17 8.26 3.23
C ASP A 58 -6.65 7.51 4.46
N LEU A 59 -5.74 6.56 4.27
CA LEU A 59 -5.16 5.80 5.39
C LEU A 59 -4.30 6.68 6.32
N LYS A 60 -3.75 7.79 5.81
CA LYS A 60 -3.05 8.77 6.66
C LYS A 60 -4.01 9.41 7.67
N LEU A 61 -5.29 9.62 7.33
CA LEU A 61 -6.30 10.13 8.26
C LEU A 61 -6.56 9.13 9.40
N TYR A 62 -6.45 7.84 9.11
CA TYR A 62 -6.61 6.77 10.10
C TYR A 62 -5.34 6.46 10.89
N LYS A 63 -4.20 7.08 10.58
CA LYS A 63 -2.94 6.84 11.30
C LYS A 63 -3.06 6.95 12.83
N PRO A 64 -3.71 7.99 13.42
CA PRO A 64 -3.85 8.08 14.87
C PRO A 64 -4.65 6.90 15.46
N TYR A 65 -5.65 6.42 14.72
CA TYR A 65 -6.44 5.27 15.12
C TYR A 65 -5.59 3.99 15.09
N PHE A 66 -4.81 3.75 14.03
CA PHE A 66 -3.91 2.60 13.95
C PHE A 66 -2.83 2.62 15.05
N ASP A 67 -2.28 3.79 15.35
CA ASP A 67 -1.32 3.96 16.45
C ASP A 67 -1.98 3.62 17.81
N SER A 68 -3.24 4.03 18.01
CA SER A 68 -4.00 3.70 19.22
C SER A 68 -4.26 2.20 19.37
N LEU A 69 -4.59 1.50 18.28
CA LEU A 69 -4.81 0.04 18.29
C LEU A 69 -3.53 -0.73 18.62
N LYS A 70 -2.36 -0.29 18.14
CA LYS A 70 -1.07 -0.87 18.52
C LYS A 70 -0.78 -0.70 20.01
N SER A 71 -1.18 0.44 20.59
CA SER A 71 -1.00 0.72 22.02
C SER A 71 -1.99 -0.01 22.93
N GLN A 72 -3.17 -0.38 22.44
CA GLN A 72 -4.20 -1.10 23.21
C GLN A 72 -3.97 -2.62 23.28
N LYS A 73 -3.04 -3.16 22.49
CA LYS A 73 -2.71 -4.59 22.47
C LYS A 73 -1.80 -5.05 23.63
N ASN A 74 -1.92 -4.39 24.79
CA ASN A 74 -1.27 -4.75 26.05
C ASN A 74 -2.21 -5.58 26.91
#